data_AF-K0JF86-F1
#
_entry.id   AF-K0JF86-F1
#
_cell.length_a   1.000
_cell.length_b   1.000
_cell.length_c   1.000
_cell.angle_alpha   90.00
_cell.angle_beta   90.00
_cell.angle_gamma   90.00
#
_symmetry.space_group_name_H-M   'P 1'
#
loop_
_entity.id
_entity.type
_entity.pdbx_description
1 polymer ?
#
loop_
_entity_poly.entity_id
_entity_poly.type
_entity_poly.pdbx_seq_one_letter_code
_entity_poly.pdbx_strand_id
1 'polypeptide(L)'
;MIKNIILIFTFILSISCSRNNNTTTVNEIEPNDNEEYAQFIESDISLKGSFNIDDIDYYHIKPTNGFIMNFGLYANNDSNIVLEFYNKENRDIVFRVETKNAKNYFGNIELKNILLNEKEYLLKLTSEDNIDYNLKLNFSDDYKYKNGNEYNDNILYAEEIEYPNQKINGFFIKKDLVLDEKIKPYLKNYNIIDIDFYRIKNKTDIDSYINIILEYKEDIEIILFDENYNYIKKSTNRIENINFNKNKEYYIALVYYGEKYLIEQYILHYEFSNK
;
A
#
# COMPACT_ATOMS: atom_id res chain seq x y z
N MET A 1 -53.35 17.29 2.92
CA MET A 1 -52.23 18.11 2.38
C MET A 1 -50.85 17.74 2.94
N ILE A 2 -50.70 17.33 4.21
CA ILE A 2 -49.37 17.02 4.80
C ILE A 2 -48.73 15.73 4.21
N LYS A 3 -49.52 14.73 3.80
CA LYS A 3 -48.99 13.46 3.23
C LYS A 3 -48.30 13.61 1.86
N ASN A 4 -48.65 14.62 1.05
CA ASN A 4 -48.03 14.82 -0.26
C ASN A 4 -46.72 15.63 -0.19
N ILE A 5 -46.47 16.33 0.91
CA ILE A 5 -45.23 17.12 1.12
C ILE A 5 -44.08 16.21 1.56
N ILE A 6 -44.37 15.17 2.38
CA ILE A 6 -43.36 14.21 2.85
C ILE A 6 -42.83 13.32 1.71
N LEU A 7 -43.67 13.01 0.71
CA LEU A 7 -43.26 12.21 -0.45
C LEU A 7 -42.34 12.98 -1.40
N ILE A 8 -42.52 14.30 -1.52
CA ILE A 8 -41.66 15.17 -2.33
C ILE A 8 -40.31 15.39 -1.63
N PHE A 9 -40.29 15.48 -0.29
CA PHE A 9 -39.04 15.59 0.47
C PHE A 9 -38.19 14.31 0.43
N THR A 10 -38.82 13.13 0.38
CA THR A 10 -38.10 11.85 0.20
C THR A 10 -37.63 11.63 -1.24
N PHE A 11 -38.30 12.21 -2.24
CA PHE A 11 -37.85 12.19 -3.63
C PHE A 11 -36.70 13.19 -3.90
N ILE A 12 -36.66 14.35 -3.24
CA ILE A 12 -35.55 15.30 -3.33
C ILE A 12 -34.27 14.76 -2.62
N LEU A 13 -34.42 13.94 -1.58
CA LEU A 13 -33.30 13.23 -0.95
C LEU A 13 -32.79 12.02 -1.76
N SER A 14 -33.55 11.54 -2.74
CA SER A 14 -33.18 10.41 -3.60
C SER A 14 -32.81 10.81 -5.04
N ILE A 15 -32.95 12.09 -5.40
CA ILE A 15 -32.28 12.69 -6.56
C ILE A 15 -30.83 12.99 -6.15
N SER A 16 -30.04 11.92 -6.19
CA SER A 16 -28.65 11.95 -6.64
C SER A 16 -27.69 12.90 -5.90
N CYS A 17 -27.22 12.46 -4.72
CA CYS A 17 -25.77 12.28 -4.59
C CYS A 17 -25.35 11.11 -5.51
N SER A 18 -25.47 11.29 -6.83
CA SER A 18 -24.59 10.53 -7.71
C SER A 18 -23.20 10.97 -7.28
N ARG A 19 -22.34 10.05 -6.85
CA ARG A 19 -20.90 10.29 -6.85
C ARG A 19 -20.56 10.75 -8.27
N ASN A 20 -20.55 12.06 -8.49
CA ASN A 20 -19.88 12.64 -9.63
C ASN A 20 -18.43 12.33 -9.33
N ASN A 21 -17.91 11.29 -9.97
CA ASN A 21 -16.48 11.03 -10.09
C ASN A 21 -15.84 12.13 -10.96
N ASN A 22 -16.19 13.40 -10.72
CA ASN A 22 -15.57 14.53 -11.35
C ASN A 22 -14.29 14.78 -10.55
N THR A 23 -13.25 14.02 -10.89
CA THR A 23 -11.89 14.33 -10.48
C THR A 23 -11.63 15.77 -10.87
N THR A 24 -11.48 16.65 -9.87
CA THR A 24 -11.28 18.07 -10.16
C THR A 24 -9.85 18.25 -10.62
N THR A 25 -9.65 18.85 -11.79
CA THR A 25 -8.30 19.22 -12.22
C THR A 25 -7.96 20.60 -11.68
N VAL A 26 -6.87 20.70 -10.93
CA VAL A 26 -6.35 21.95 -10.37
C VAL A 26 -4.87 22.10 -10.72
N ASN A 27 -4.34 23.30 -10.54
CA ASN A 27 -2.90 23.53 -10.55
C ASN A 27 -2.39 23.54 -9.10
N GLU A 28 -1.09 23.31 -8.93
CA GLU A 28 -0.37 23.65 -7.70
C GLU A 28 -0.56 25.13 -7.33
N ILE A 29 -0.44 25.43 -6.04
CA ILE A 29 -0.54 26.78 -5.49
C ILE A 29 0.72 27.08 -4.67
N GLU A 30 1.59 27.91 -5.23
CA GLU A 30 2.80 28.39 -4.55
C GLU A 30 2.54 29.60 -3.61
N PRO A 31 3.34 29.76 -2.53
CA PRO A 31 4.38 28.83 -2.07
C PRO A 31 3.79 27.62 -1.33
N ASN A 32 4.29 26.43 -1.60
CA ASN A 32 3.93 25.21 -0.85
C ASN A 32 5.17 24.48 -0.26
N ASP A 33 6.32 25.17 -0.22
CA ASP A 33 7.66 24.70 0.15
C ASP A 33 7.82 24.02 1.53
N ASN A 34 6.79 24.09 2.37
CA ASN A 34 6.81 23.52 3.72
C ASN A 34 5.41 23.17 4.22
N GLU A 35 5.38 22.40 5.31
CA GLU A 35 4.14 21.85 5.88
C GLU A 35 3.10 22.89 6.30
N GLU A 36 3.51 24.11 6.68
CA GLU A 36 2.58 25.17 7.08
C GLU A 36 1.76 25.68 5.88
N TYR A 37 2.38 25.71 4.70
CA TYR A 37 1.77 26.17 3.45
C TYR A 37 1.35 25.02 2.52
N ALA A 38 1.36 23.79 3.02
CA ALA A 38 0.99 22.62 2.24
C ALA A 38 -0.40 22.77 1.61
N GLN A 39 -0.50 22.57 0.30
CA GLN A 39 -1.77 22.71 -0.41
C GLN A 39 -2.76 21.63 0.05
N PHE A 40 -3.95 22.06 0.45
CA PHE A 40 -4.94 21.19 1.08
C PHE A 40 -5.73 20.35 0.05
N ILE A 41 -5.85 19.05 0.31
CA ILE A 41 -6.57 18.08 -0.51
C ILE A 41 -7.52 17.26 0.36
N GLU A 42 -8.83 17.36 0.09
CA GLU A 42 -9.87 16.66 0.87
C GLU A 42 -10.78 15.72 0.07
N SER A 43 -10.58 15.68 -1.25
CA SER A 43 -11.40 14.90 -2.19
C SER A 43 -10.61 14.54 -3.46
N ASP A 44 -11.21 13.72 -4.32
CA ASP A 44 -10.63 13.27 -5.59
C ASP A 44 -10.09 14.42 -6.43
N ILE A 45 -8.80 14.33 -6.79
CA ILE A 45 -8.09 15.42 -7.46
C ILE A 45 -7.15 14.90 -8.55
N SER A 46 -6.97 15.72 -9.58
CA SER A 46 -5.84 15.65 -10.51
C SER A 46 -5.16 17.02 -10.44
N LEU A 47 -3.97 17.08 -9.88
CA LEU A 47 -3.22 18.30 -9.68
C LEU A 47 -2.07 18.35 -10.67
N LYS A 48 -1.94 19.45 -11.41
CA LYS A 48 -0.77 19.73 -12.24
C LYS A 48 0.21 20.56 -11.44
N GLY A 49 1.41 20.04 -11.27
CA GLY A 49 2.50 20.74 -10.60
C GLY A 49 3.79 20.74 -11.39
N SER A 50 4.77 21.48 -10.91
CA SER A 50 6.08 21.62 -11.52
C SER A 50 7.14 21.87 -10.46
N PHE A 51 8.20 21.07 -10.48
CA PHE A 51 9.40 21.35 -9.71
C PHE A 51 10.25 22.40 -10.41
N ASN A 52 10.62 23.44 -9.69
CA ASN A 52 11.79 24.26 -10.01
C ASN A 52 13.04 23.73 -9.27
N ILE A 53 14.22 24.28 -9.56
CA ILE A 53 15.46 23.92 -8.84
C ILE A 53 15.29 24.26 -7.34
N ASP A 54 15.62 23.31 -6.47
CA ASP A 54 15.51 23.38 -5.00
C ASP A 54 14.07 23.49 -4.45
N ASP A 55 13.08 23.14 -5.28
CA ASP A 55 11.65 23.19 -4.96
C ASP A 55 11.17 21.97 -4.15
N ILE A 56 10.21 22.19 -3.25
CA ILE A 56 9.65 21.14 -2.39
C ILE A 56 8.13 21.29 -2.33
N ASP A 57 7.41 20.37 -2.96
CA ASP A 57 5.96 20.41 -2.90
C ASP A 57 5.42 19.68 -1.67
N TYR A 58 4.68 20.38 -0.81
CA TYR A 58 3.88 19.77 0.24
C TYR A 58 2.38 19.81 -0.05
N TYR A 59 1.73 18.66 0.16
CA TYR A 59 0.27 18.52 0.11
C TYR A 59 -0.28 17.97 1.43
N HIS A 60 -1.25 18.65 2.01
CA HIS A 60 -1.96 18.22 3.21
C HIS A 60 -3.22 17.45 2.81
N ILE A 61 -3.21 16.15 3.02
CA ILE A 61 -4.27 15.24 2.60
C ILE A 61 -5.15 14.86 3.79
N LYS A 62 -6.43 15.21 3.72
CA LYS A 62 -7.46 14.93 4.73
C LYS A 62 -8.75 14.50 4.04
N PRO A 63 -8.86 13.23 3.64
CA PRO A 63 -10.01 12.77 2.88
C PRO A 63 -11.30 12.87 3.71
N THR A 64 -12.34 13.42 3.10
CA THR A 64 -13.67 13.55 3.73
C THR A 64 -14.60 12.38 3.43
N ASN A 65 -14.38 11.66 2.32
CA ASN A 65 -15.30 10.68 1.74
C ASN A 65 -14.61 9.37 1.32
N GLY A 66 -13.61 8.93 2.08
CA GLY A 66 -12.88 7.71 1.78
C GLY A 66 -11.81 7.44 2.82
N PHE A 67 -11.60 6.17 3.12
CA PHE A 67 -10.46 5.69 3.92
C PHE A 67 -9.47 4.89 3.06
N ILE A 68 -9.71 4.81 1.76
CA ILE A 68 -8.83 4.15 0.78
C ILE A 68 -8.41 5.18 -0.26
N MET A 69 -7.13 5.25 -0.58
CA MET A 69 -6.54 6.16 -1.57
C MET A 69 -5.86 5.38 -2.70
N ASN A 70 -6.24 5.67 -3.94
CA ASN A 70 -5.39 5.38 -5.10
C ASN A 70 -4.53 6.61 -5.37
N PHE A 71 -3.22 6.40 -5.39
CA PHE A 71 -2.20 7.39 -5.68
C PHE A 71 -1.63 7.17 -7.07
N GLY A 72 -1.48 8.26 -7.82
CA GLY A 72 -0.77 8.28 -9.10
C GLY A 72 0.10 9.52 -9.22
N LEU A 73 1.34 9.36 -9.67
CA LEU A 73 2.23 10.46 -10.03
C LEU A 73 2.75 10.21 -11.45
N TYR A 74 2.56 11.19 -12.32
CA TYR A 74 2.91 11.11 -13.74
C TYR A 74 3.77 12.31 -14.12
N ALA A 75 5.08 12.11 -14.15
CA ALA A 75 6.08 13.09 -14.56
C ALA A 75 6.29 13.09 -16.07
N ASN A 76 6.69 14.24 -16.61
CA ASN A 76 6.97 14.41 -18.04
C ASN A 76 8.32 13.79 -18.50
N ASN A 77 9.13 13.29 -17.56
CA ASN A 77 10.42 12.66 -17.80
C ASN A 77 10.76 11.62 -16.69
N ASP A 78 11.91 10.96 -16.81
CA ASP A 78 12.37 9.90 -15.88
C ASP A 78 13.28 10.44 -14.75
N SER A 79 13.21 11.73 -14.46
CA SER A 79 14.03 12.34 -13.41
C SER A 79 13.70 11.81 -12.02
N ASN A 80 14.68 11.92 -11.13
CA ASN A 80 14.54 11.42 -9.77
C ASN A 80 13.58 12.29 -8.96
N ILE A 81 12.42 11.74 -8.64
CA ILE A 81 11.50 12.24 -7.64
C ILE A 81 11.64 11.40 -6.37
N VAL A 82 11.75 12.08 -5.23
CA VAL A 82 11.56 11.49 -3.91
C VAL A 82 10.17 11.85 -3.43
N LEU A 83 9.40 10.83 -3.12
CA LEU A 83 8.07 10.93 -2.56
C LEU A 83 8.10 10.39 -1.14
N GLU A 84 7.52 11.13 -0.22
CA GLU A 84 7.32 10.70 1.17
C GLU A 84 5.87 10.99 1.57
N PHE A 85 5.11 9.94 1.87
CA PHE A 85 3.74 10.05 2.37
C PHE A 85 3.71 9.56 3.81
N TYR A 86 3.35 10.43 4.75
CA TYR A 86 3.44 10.16 6.17
C TYR A 86 2.25 10.75 6.92
N ASN A 87 1.96 10.15 8.08
CA ASN A 87 0.97 10.71 8.98
C ASN A 87 1.48 12.01 9.61
N LYS A 88 0.61 13.02 9.65
CA LYS A 88 0.99 14.36 10.11
C LYS A 88 1.19 14.44 11.64
N GLU A 89 0.45 13.67 12.42
CA GLU A 89 0.44 13.72 13.88
C GLU A 89 1.65 13.00 14.48
N ASN A 90 1.86 11.73 14.12
CA ASN A 90 2.92 10.89 14.70
C ASN A 90 4.19 10.81 13.84
N ARG A 91 4.15 11.29 12.59
CA ARG A 91 5.25 11.23 11.60
C ARG A 91 5.58 9.82 11.12
N ASP A 92 4.70 8.87 11.34
CA ASP A 92 4.86 7.52 10.80
C ASP A 92 4.75 7.59 9.28
N ILE A 93 5.81 7.15 8.59
CA ILE A 93 5.80 7.03 7.14
C ILE A 93 4.79 5.94 6.78
N VAL A 94 3.96 6.20 5.77
CA VAL A 94 3.08 5.17 5.17
C VAL A 94 3.82 4.51 4.01
N PHE A 95 4.45 5.31 3.14
CA PHE A 95 5.39 4.82 2.13
C PHE A 95 6.35 5.94 1.70
N ARG A 96 7.54 5.56 1.24
CA ARG A 96 8.54 6.47 0.70
C ARG A 96 9.18 5.89 -0.55
N VAL A 97 9.06 6.59 -1.68
CA VAL A 97 9.56 6.13 -2.98
C VAL A 97 10.61 7.12 -3.48
N GLU A 98 11.84 6.67 -3.63
CA GLU A 98 12.90 7.37 -4.37
C GLU A 98 13.10 6.74 -5.77
N THR A 99 12.57 7.38 -6.79
CA THR A 99 12.40 6.79 -8.14
C THR A 99 13.69 6.35 -8.83
N LYS A 100 14.86 6.96 -8.53
CA LYS A 100 16.16 6.48 -9.06
C LYS A 100 16.45 5.01 -8.71
N ASN A 101 15.94 4.58 -7.56
CA ASN A 101 16.09 3.25 -6.99
C ASN A 101 14.92 2.31 -7.34
N ALA A 102 13.88 2.82 -8.01
CA ALA A 102 12.74 2.04 -8.48
C ALA A 102 13.05 1.34 -9.81
N LYS A 103 12.56 0.11 -9.95
CA LYS A 103 12.60 -0.67 -11.19
C LYS A 103 11.44 -0.25 -12.10
N ASN A 104 11.69 -0.20 -13.41
CA ASN A 104 10.70 0.14 -14.43
C ASN A 104 10.00 1.50 -14.21
N TYR A 105 10.66 2.44 -13.54
CA TYR A 105 10.19 3.82 -13.46
C TYR A 105 10.41 4.50 -14.82
N PHE A 106 9.31 4.93 -15.42
CA PHE A 106 9.28 5.67 -16.68
C PHE A 106 8.42 6.93 -16.51
N GLY A 107 8.73 7.73 -15.49
CA GLY A 107 7.95 8.90 -15.10
C GLY A 107 6.62 8.58 -14.43
N ASN A 108 6.32 7.31 -14.13
CA ASN A 108 5.01 6.91 -13.63
C ASN A 108 5.11 6.10 -12.33
N ILE A 109 4.31 6.48 -11.34
CA ILE A 109 4.11 5.74 -10.09
C ILE A 109 2.60 5.55 -9.92
N GLU A 110 2.15 4.31 -9.73
CA GLU A 110 0.76 4.00 -9.38
C GLU A 110 0.73 3.09 -8.15
N LEU A 111 0.21 3.60 -7.05
CA LEU A 111 0.02 2.85 -5.81
C LEU A 111 -1.48 2.84 -5.50
N LYS A 112 -2.09 1.66 -5.45
CA LYS A 112 -3.56 1.56 -5.34
C LYS A 112 -3.98 1.19 -3.93
N ASN A 113 -5.25 1.37 -3.62
CA ASN A 113 -5.87 0.86 -2.42
C ASN A 113 -5.25 1.29 -1.08
N ILE A 114 -4.36 2.29 -0.98
CA ILE A 114 -3.65 2.69 0.24
C ILE A 114 -4.63 3.03 1.36
N LEU A 115 -4.43 2.49 2.56
CA LEU A 115 -5.40 2.55 3.66
C LEU A 115 -5.02 3.72 4.57
N LEU A 116 -5.98 4.61 4.76
CA LEU A 116 -5.85 5.82 5.54
C LEU A 116 -6.55 5.61 6.88
N ASN A 117 -5.77 5.14 7.87
CA ASN A 117 -6.24 4.86 9.23
C ASN A 117 -6.37 6.12 10.11
N GLU A 118 -5.72 7.19 9.71
CA GLU A 118 -5.65 8.45 10.43
C GLU A 118 -6.33 9.58 9.66
N LYS A 119 -6.52 10.73 10.33
CA LYS A 119 -7.32 11.82 9.76
C LYS A 119 -6.52 12.77 8.88
N GLU A 120 -5.21 12.90 9.09
CA GLU A 120 -4.39 13.91 8.41
C GLU A 120 -3.03 13.34 7.99
N TYR A 121 -2.72 13.50 6.72
CA TYR A 121 -1.47 13.05 6.11
C TYR A 121 -0.77 14.20 5.41
N LEU A 122 0.54 14.08 5.26
CA LEU A 122 1.35 14.94 4.41
C LEU A 122 1.99 14.11 3.31
N LEU A 123 1.88 14.60 2.09
CA LEU A 123 2.66 14.16 0.96
C LEU A 123 3.71 15.23 0.70
N LYS A 124 4.98 14.82 0.77
CA LYS A 124 6.12 15.63 0.37
C LYS A 124 6.69 15.06 -0.91
N LEU A 125 6.85 15.91 -1.91
CA LEU A 125 7.54 15.58 -3.14
C LEU A 125 8.76 16.49 -3.30
N THR A 126 9.87 15.93 -3.79
CA THR A 126 11.09 16.71 -4.10
C THR A 126 11.73 16.16 -5.37
N SER A 127 12.38 17.04 -6.13
CA SER A 127 13.26 16.63 -7.23
C SER A 127 14.53 17.47 -7.29
N GLU A 128 15.58 16.91 -7.88
CA GLU A 128 16.81 17.64 -8.22
C GLU A 128 16.74 18.28 -9.63
N ASP A 129 15.71 17.92 -10.40
CA ASP A 129 15.51 18.36 -11.78
C ASP A 129 14.24 19.20 -11.91
N ASN A 130 14.18 20.03 -12.95
CA ASN A 130 12.94 20.69 -13.34
C ASN A 130 12.01 19.68 -14.03
N ILE A 131 10.83 19.46 -13.46
CA ILE A 131 9.89 18.42 -13.93
C ILE A 131 8.48 18.96 -13.83
N ASP A 132 7.67 18.78 -14.87
CA ASP A 132 6.22 18.91 -14.75
C ASP A 132 5.62 17.55 -14.37
N TYR A 133 4.68 17.54 -13.43
CA TYR A 133 3.99 16.33 -13.02
C TYR A 133 2.48 16.51 -12.92
N ASN A 134 1.79 15.38 -12.96
CA ASN A 134 0.39 15.27 -12.61
C ASN A 134 0.25 14.33 -11.41
N LEU A 135 -0.26 14.85 -10.30
CA LEU A 135 -0.61 14.09 -9.11
C LEU A 135 -2.09 13.73 -9.17
N LYS A 136 -2.44 12.45 -9.05
CA LYS A 136 -3.82 11.98 -9.00
C LYS A 136 -4.07 11.26 -7.70
N LEU A 137 -5.07 11.72 -6.95
CA LEU A 137 -5.54 11.05 -5.75
C LEU A 137 -7.03 10.76 -5.92
N ASN A 138 -7.42 9.50 -5.71
CA ASN A 138 -8.81 9.08 -5.71
C ASN A 138 -9.13 8.36 -4.41
N PHE A 139 -10.21 8.75 -3.75
CA PHE A 139 -10.62 8.23 -2.47
C PHE A 139 -11.86 7.35 -2.60
N SER A 140 -11.91 6.26 -1.84
CA SER A 140 -13.07 5.37 -1.83
C SER A 140 -13.29 4.72 -0.46
N ASP A 141 -14.51 4.18 -0.31
CA ASP A 141 -14.91 3.37 0.85
C ASP A 141 -15.04 1.87 0.50
N ASP A 142 -14.76 1.49 -0.77
CA ASP A 142 -14.96 0.13 -1.26
C ASP A 142 -13.80 -0.77 -0.81
N TYR A 143 -13.90 -1.25 0.43
CA TYR A 143 -12.89 -2.11 1.04
C TYR A 143 -13.00 -3.56 0.55
N LYS A 144 -12.43 -3.80 -0.64
CA LYS A 144 -12.24 -5.17 -1.17
C LYS A 144 -10.94 -5.82 -0.71
N TYR A 145 -9.99 -5.02 -0.25
CA TYR A 145 -8.63 -5.44 0.07
C TYR A 145 -8.22 -4.83 1.40
N LYS A 146 -7.51 -5.61 2.22
CA LYS A 146 -6.70 -5.06 3.30
C LYS A 146 -5.34 -4.69 2.71
N ASN A 147 -4.69 -3.65 3.21
CA ASN A 147 -3.29 -3.45 2.87
C ASN A 147 -2.42 -4.05 3.94
N GLY A 148 -1.24 -4.49 3.53
CA GLY A 148 -0.13 -4.64 4.43
C GLY A 148 0.13 -3.31 5.12
N ASN A 149 0.49 -3.39 6.40
CA ASN A 149 1.27 -2.31 6.96
C ASN A 149 2.65 -2.43 6.33
N GLU A 150 3.01 -1.46 5.48
CA GLU A 150 4.40 -1.26 5.09
C GLU A 150 5.22 -1.08 6.38
N TYR A 151 6.44 -1.61 6.40
CA TYR A 151 7.29 -1.76 7.59
C TYR A 151 6.97 -2.97 8.49
N ASN A 152 6.39 -4.03 7.93
CA ASN A 152 6.29 -5.34 8.55
C ASN A 152 7.56 -6.19 8.37
N ASP A 153 8.75 -5.58 8.25
CA ASP A 153 10.04 -6.23 7.96
C ASP A 153 10.64 -7.05 9.11
N ASN A 154 9.89 -7.19 10.20
CA ASN A 154 10.24 -8.04 11.32
C ASN A 154 9.12 -9.04 11.58
N ILE A 155 9.50 -10.29 11.83
CA ILE A 155 8.53 -11.36 12.10
C ILE A 155 7.65 -11.09 13.33
N LEU A 156 8.13 -10.28 14.29
CA LEU A 156 7.36 -9.85 15.46
C LEU A 156 6.29 -8.80 15.13
N TYR A 157 6.45 -8.07 14.03
CA TYR A 157 5.52 -7.08 13.51
C TYR A 157 4.73 -7.60 12.30
N ALA A 158 4.68 -8.92 12.14
CA ALA A 158 3.99 -9.57 11.03
C ALA A 158 2.51 -9.20 10.99
N GLU A 159 2.04 -8.74 9.82
CA GLU A 159 0.66 -8.30 9.61
C GLU A 159 -0.29 -9.52 9.51
N GLU A 160 -1.46 -9.45 10.15
CA GLU A 160 -2.39 -10.59 10.18
C GLU A 160 -3.27 -10.66 8.93
N ILE A 161 -3.28 -11.82 8.28
CA ILE A 161 -4.34 -12.23 7.34
C ILE A 161 -5.38 -13.01 8.15
N GLU A 162 -6.49 -12.34 8.45
CA GLU A 162 -7.47 -12.72 9.46
C GLU A 162 -8.34 -13.91 9.04
N TYR A 163 -8.61 -14.06 7.75
CA TYR A 163 -9.48 -15.10 7.20
C TYR A 163 -9.05 -15.54 5.79
N PRO A 164 -9.43 -16.75 5.34
CA PRO A 164 -9.09 -17.24 4.01
C PRO A 164 -9.68 -16.35 2.92
N ASN A 165 -8.94 -16.17 1.83
CA ASN A 165 -9.24 -15.28 0.71
C ASN A 165 -9.28 -13.78 1.05
N GLN A 166 -8.91 -13.37 2.27
CA GLN A 166 -8.61 -11.98 2.53
C GLN A 166 -7.38 -11.59 1.70
N LYS A 167 -7.58 -10.67 0.76
CA LYS A 167 -6.52 -10.17 -0.11
C LYS A 167 -5.79 -9.03 0.58
N ILE A 168 -4.47 -9.17 0.68
CA ILE A 168 -3.56 -8.17 1.22
C ILE A 168 -2.78 -7.54 0.08
N ASN A 169 -2.89 -6.22 -0.13
CA ASN A 169 -1.99 -5.51 -1.04
C ASN A 169 -0.73 -5.09 -0.28
N GLY A 170 0.44 -5.35 -0.83
CA GLY A 170 1.70 -4.80 -0.32
C GLY A 170 2.61 -4.35 -1.45
N PHE A 171 3.74 -3.76 -1.06
CA PHE A 171 4.78 -3.29 -1.97
C PHE A 171 6.14 -3.79 -1.52
N PHE A 172 7.14 -3.80 -2.41
CA PHE A 172 8.53 -4.05 -2.02
C PHE A 172 9.29 -2.74 -2.20
N ILE A 173 9.23 -1.87 -1.20
CA ILE A 173 9.81 -0.52 -1.26
C ILE A 173 11.05 -0.49 -0.36
N LYS A 174 12.20 -0.15 -0.95
CA LYS A 174 13.50 -0.28 -0.29
C LYS A 174 13.58 0.53 1.01
N LYS A 175 14.04 -0.14 2.07
CA LYS A 175 14.45 0.48 3.34
C LYS A 175 15.80 -0.05 3.82
N ASP A 176 16.38 0.63 4.81
CA ASP A 176 17.43 0.07 5.67
C ASP A 176 16.89 -1.16 6.43
N LEU A 177 17.18 -2.35 5.90
CA LEU A 177 16.75 -3.62 6.47
C LEU A 177 17.66 -4.05 7.62
N VAL A 178 17.07 -4.21 8.80
CA VAL A 178 17.69 -4.96 9.91
C VAL A 178 17.17 -6.38 9.88
N LEU A 179 17.92 -7.27 9.22
CA LEU A 179 17.53 -8.67 9.05
C LEU A 179 17.41 -9.40 10.40
N ASP A 180 16.26 -10.05 10.63
CA ASP A 180 16.05 -10.92 11.78
C ASP A 180 16.98 -12.15 11.72
N GLU A 181 17.73 -12.42 12.80
CA GLU A 181 18.62 -13.58 12.92
C GLU A 181 17.91 -14.91 12.63
N LYS A 182 16.60 -15.00 12.89
CA LYS A 182 15.81 -16.20 12.63
C LYS A 182 15.64 -16.49 11.14
N ILE A 183 15.58 -15.48 10.29
CA ILE A 183 15.39 -15.67 8.84
C ILE A 183 16.72 -15.79 8.08
N LYS A 184 17.80 -15.18 8.58
CA LYS A 184 19.13 -15.15 7.93
C LYS A 184 19.59 -16.50 7.35
N PRO A 185 19.45 -17.66 8.04
CA PRO A 185 19.90 -18.94 7.51
C PRO A 185 19.18 -19.40 6.24
N TYR A 186 17.99 -18.86 5.95
CA TYR A 186 17.12 -19.28 4.85
C TYR A 186 17.16 -18.32 3.65
N LEU A 187 17.82 -17.18 3.81
CA LEU A 187 18.00 -16.16 2.79
C LEU A 187 19.11 -16.55 1.81
N LYS A 188 18.94 -16.18 0.55
CA LYS A 188 20.00 -16.28 -0.45
C LYS A 188 21.09 -15.24 -0.14
N ASN A 189 22.34 -15.56 -0.50
CA ASN A 189 23.46 -14.61 -0.45
C ASN A 189 23.40 -13.63 -1.65
N TYR A 190 22.30 -12.89 -1.74
CA TYR A 190 21.99 -11.90 -2.78
C TYR A 190 21.54 -10.62 -2.08
N ASN A 191 21.60 -9.49 -2.78
CA ASN A 191 21.10 -8.23 -2.23
C ASN A 191 19.59 -8.32 -1.99
N ILE A 192 19.18 -8.16 -0.72
CA ILE A 192 17.78 -8.13 -0.30
C ILE A 192 17.33 -6.69 -0.40
N ILE A 193 16.26 -6.47 -1.16
CA ILE A 193 15.67 -5.15 -1.30
C ILE A 193 14.66 -4.90 -0.20
N ASP A 194 13.84 -5.90 0.08
CA ASP A 194 12.77 -5.80 1.06
C ASP A 194 12.31 -7.19 1.54
N ILE A 195 11.74 -7.24 2.74
CA ILE A 195 11.12 -8.43 3.32
C ILE A 195 9.82 -8.03 4.00
N ASP A 196 8.70 -8.61 3.59
CA ASP A 196 7.42 -8.38 4.26
C ASP A 196 7.00 -9.61 5.06
N PHE A 197 6.70 -9.42 6.35
CA PHE A 197 6.19 -10.49 7.19
C PHE A 197 4.67 -10.43 7.37
N TYR A 198 4.04 -11.60 7.22
CA TYR A 198 2.63 -11.81 7.47
C TYR A 198 2.42 -12.98 8.42
N ARG A 199 1.30 -12.97 9.15
CA ARG A 199 0.89 -14.07 10.01
C ARG A 199 -0.51 -14.54 9.67
N ILE A 200 -0.72 -15.85 9.77
CA ILE A 200 -2.01 -16.49 9.63
C ILE A 200 -2.26 -17.42 10.81
N LYS A 201 -3.52 -17.50 11.25
CA LYS A 201 -3.91 -18.32 12.41
C LYS A 201 -5.10 -19.19 12.08
N ASN A 202 -4.98 -20.49 12.34
CA ASN A 202 -6.13 -21.37 12.26
C ASN A 202 -6.94 -21.20 13.55
N LYS A 203 -7.96 -20.34 13.50
CA LYS A 203 -8.88 -20.11 14.64
C LYS A 203 -9.94 -21.21 14.79
N THR A 204 -9.92 -22.25 13.94
CA THR A 204 -10.86 -23.37 14.01
C THR A 204 -10.33 -24.48 14.93
N ASP A 205 -11.22 -25.39 15.32
CA ASP A 205 -10.93 -26.59 16.12
C ASP A 205 -10.62 -27.83 15.27
N ILE A 206 -10.47 -27.66 13.95
CA ILE A 206 -10.17 -28.72 12.99
C ILE A 206 -8.83 -28.47 12.28
N ASP A 207 -8.14 -29.57 11.99
CA ASP A 207 -6.99 -29.54 11.10
C ASP A 207 -7.47 -29.41 9.66
N SER A 208 -6.77 -28.60 8.88
CA SER A 208 -7.13 -28.32 7.49
C SER A 208 -5.87 -28.23 6.64
N TYR A 209 -6.05 -27.97 5.34
CA TYR A 209 -4.95 -27.70 4.43
C TYR A 209 -5.17 -26.36 3.75
N ILE A 210 -4.09 -25.61 3.56
CA ILE A 210 -4.14 -24.31 2.88
C ILE A 210 -3.13 -24.22 1.74
N ASN A 211 -3.44 -23.34 0.79
CA ASN A 211 -2.47 -22.78 -0.14
C ASN A 211 -2.20 -21.33 0.26
N ILE A 212 -0.94 -20.90 0.18
CA ILE A 212 -0.54 -19.49 0.28
C ILE A 212 -0.22 -19.04 -1.14
N ILE A 213 -0.82 -17.94 -1.57
CA ILE A 213 -0.79 -17.46 -2.95
C ILE A 213 -0.38 -16.00 -2.95
N LEU A 214 0.69 -15.72 -3.68
CA LEU A 214 1.13 -14.38 -4.03
C LEU A 214 0.86 -14.16 -5.52
N GLU A 215 -0.05 -13.25 -5.82
CA GLU A 215 -0.31 -12.77 -7.17
C GLU A 215 0.68 -11.63 -7.46
N TYR A 216 1.77 -11.94 -8.15
CA TYR A 216 2.71 -10.95 -8.67
C TYR A 216 3.34 -11.45 -9.97
N LYS A 217 3.79 -10.51 -10.82
CA LYS A 217 4.30 -10.83 -12.15
C LYS A 217 5.75 -11.35 -12.15
N GLU A 218 6.51 -11.05 -11.10
CA GLU A 218 7.88 -11.53 -10.93
C GLU A 218 7.96 -12.64 -9.87
N ASP A 219 9.06 -13.37 -9.87
CA ASP A 219 9.32 -14.42 -8.90
C ASP A 219 9.72 -13.82 -7.54
N ILE A 220 8.82 -13.93 -6.57
CA ILE A 220 9.08 -13.56 -5.18
C ILE A 220 9.19 -14.81 -4.34
N GLU A 221 10.19 -14.82 -3.47
CA GLU A 221 10.43 -15.94 -2.58
C GLU A 221 9.49 -15.89 -1.37
N ILE A 222 8.83 -17.00 -1.08
CA ILE A 222 7.98 -17.18 0.09
C ILE A 222 8.65 -18.16 1.03
N ILE A 223 8.85 -17.78 2.29
CA ILE A 223 9.36 -18.64 3.36
C ILE A 223 8.30 -18.77 4.45
N LEU A 224 7.95 -20.00 4.80
CA LEU A 224 6.94 -20.31 5.79
C LEU A 224 7.58 -20.84 7.07
N PHE A 225 7.13 -20.32 8.20
CA PHE A 225 7.54 -20.72 9.55
C PHE A 225 6.33 -21.13 10.40
N ASP A 226 6.58 -21.98 11.41
CA ASP A 226 5.60 -22.27 12.46
C ASP A 226 5.57 -21.15 13.52
N GLU A 227 4.66 -21.28 14.50
CA GLU A 227 4.51 -20.37 15.64
C GLU A 227 5.77 -20.20 16.51
N ASN A 228 6.72 -21.13 16.44
CA ASN A 228 8.00 -21.08 17.14
C ASN A 228 9.14 -20.57 16.24
N TYR A 229 8.80 -20.06 15.06
CA TYR A 229 9.74 -19.58 14.03
C TYR A 229 10.64 -20.67 13.44
N ASN A 230 10.24 -21.94 13.53
CA ASN A 230 10.94 -23.01 12.83
C ASN A 230 10.54 -23.01 11.36
N TYR A 231 11.53 -23.17 10.49
CA TYR A 231 11.31 -23.30 9.05
C TYR A 231 10.43 -24.50 8.72
N ILE A 232 9.43 -24.28 7.87
CA ILE A 232 8.55 -25.33 7.33
C ILE A 232 8.88 -25.57 5.86
N LYS A 233 8.78 -24.54 5.03
CA LYS A 233 8.86 -24.67 3.57
C LYS A 233 9.22 -23.34 2.92
N LYS A 234 9.88 -23.41 1.76
CA LYS A 234 10.18 -22.29 0.88
C LYS A 234 9.72 -22.61 -0.54
N SER A 235 9.22 -21.60 -1.24
CA SER A 235 8.75 -21.69 -2.62
C SER A 235 8.79 -20.31 -3.29
N THR A 236 8.37 -20.24 -4.54
CA THR A 236 8.22 -18.99 -5.30
C THR A 236 6.76 -18.76 -5.61
N ASN A 237 6.23 -17.58 -5.25
CA ASN A 237 4.86 -17.10 -5.46
C ASN A 237 3.69 -17.97 -4.93
N ARG A 238 3.90 -19.26 -4.63
CA ARG A 238 2.86 -20.16 -4.14
C ARG A 238 3.43 -21.27 -3.27
N ILE A 239 2.81 -21.53 -2.13
CA ILE A 239 3.07 -22.70 -1.30
C ILE A 239 1.77 -23.50 -1.16
N GLU A 240 1.75 -24.71 -1.71
CA GLU A 240 0.54 -25.55 -1.72
C GLU A 240 0.52 -26.61 -0.63
N ASN A 241 -0.71 -27.00 -0.26
CA ASN A 241 -1.05 -28.16 0.57
C ASN A 241 -0.34 -28.18 1.94
N ILE A 242 -0.28 -27.02 2.59
CA ILE A 242 0.29 -26.87 3.93
C ILE A 242 -0.70 -27.37 4.97
N ASN A 243 -0.26 -28.24 5.88
CA ASN A 243 -1.03 -28.61 7.06
C ASN A 243 -1.27 -27.36 7.90
N PHE A 244 -2.54 -26.97 8.02
CA PHE A 244 -2.98 -25.83 8.82
C PHE A 244 -3.68 -26.37 10.06
N ASN A 245 -2.88 -26.69 11.07
CA ASN A 245 -3.32 -27.37 12.27
C ASN A 245 -4.18 -26.44 13.13
N LYS A 246 -5.17 -27.00 13.83
CA LYS A 246 -6.08 -26.23 14.69
C LYS A 246 -5.36 -25.45 15.77
N ASN A 247 -5.81 -24.21 16.01
CA ASN A 247 -5.25 -23.29 17.00
C ASN A 247 -3.74 -23.01 16.83
N LYS A 248 -3.18 -23.23 15.64
CA LYS A 248 -1.78 -22.95 15.32
C LYS A 248 -1.65 -21.69 14.48
N GLU A 249 -0.48 -21.08 14.60
CA GLU A 249 -0.09 -19.86 13.90
C GLU A 249 1.08 -20.14 12.98
N TYR A 250 1.15 -19.41 11.88
CA TYR A 250 2.18 -19.55 10.87
C TYR A 250 2.61 -18.17 10.41
N TYR A 251 3.91 -18.02 10.15
CA TYR A 251 4.50 -16.78 9.66
C TYR A 251 4.97 -16.96 8.22
N ILE A 252 4.68 -15.98 7.39
CA ILE A 252 5.00 -15.94 5.97
C ILE A 252 5.98 -14.77 5.80
N ALA A 253 7.17 -15.04 5.29
CA ALA A 253 8.08 -14.00 4.83
C ALA A 253 8.04 -13.97 3.31
N LEU A 254 7.74 -12.81 2.74
CA LEU A 254 7.93 -12.53 1.32
C LEU A 254 9.28 -11.84 1.17
N VAL A 255 10.18 -12.39 0.37
CA VAL A 255 11.54 -11.86 0.21
C VAL A 255 11.75 -11.46 -1.24
N TYR A 256 12.04 -10.18 -1.45
CA TYR A 256 12.41 -9.66 -2.76
C TYR A 256 13.90 -9.33 -2.83
N TYR A 257 14.57 -9.90 -3.84
CA TYR A 257 15.98 -9.73 -4.10
C TYR A 257 16.20 -8.86 -5.34
N GLY A 258 17.26 -8.04 -5.34
CA GLY A 258 17.62 -7.25 -6.52
C GLY A 258 18.48 -6.03 -6.20
N GLU A 259 18.65 -5.16 -7.19
CA GLU A 259 19.36 -3.87 -7.06
C GLU A 259 18.38 -2.69 -6.93
N LYS A 260 17.18 -2.85 -7.48
CA LYS A 260 16.10 -1.87 -7.54
C LYS A 260 14.82 -2.44 -6.96
N TYR A 261 14.03 -1.60 -6.32
CA TYR A 261 12.79 -1.99 -5.65
C TYR A 261 11.57 -1.84 -6.56
N LEU A 262 10.44 -2.44 -6.16
CA LEU A 262 9.23 -2.52 -6.96
C LEU A 262 8.24 -1.47 -6.47
N ILE A 263 7.76 -0.65 -7.39
CA ILE A 263 6.70 0.34 -7.14
C ILE A 263 5.31 -0.19 -7.54
N GLU A 264 5.23 -1.49 -7.84
CA GLU A 264 3.99 -2.16 -8.22
C GLU A 264 3.51 -3.05 -7.07
N GLN A 265 2.18 -3.17 -6.96
CA GLN A 265 1.56 -3.97 -5.93
C GLN A 265 1.65 -5.46 -6.20
N TYR A 266 1.86 -6.21 -5.13
CA TYR A 266 1.51 -7.62 -5.08
C TYR A 266 0.22 -7.82 -4.29
N ILE A 267 -0.43 -8.97 -4.49
CA ILE A 267 -1.57 -9.40 -3.68
C ILE A 267 -1.24 -10.72 -3.00
N LEU A 268 -1.24 -10.76 -1.67
CA LEU A 268 -1.08 -11.98 -0.88
C LEU A 268 -2.42 -12.43 -0.30
N HIS A 269 -2.70 -13.73 -0.36
CA HIS A 269 -3.79 -14.34 0.39
C HIS A 269 -3.49 -15.82 0.68
N TYR A 270 -4.32 -16.44 1.52
CA TYR A 270 -4.35 -17.90 1.67
C TYR A 270 -5.75 -18.43 1.43
N GLU A 271 -5.87 -19.65 0.92
CA GLU A 271 -7.14 -20.33 0.66
C GLU A 271 -7.13 -21.72 1.28
N PHE A 272 -8.29 -22.25 1.66
CA PHE A 272 -8.40 -23.66 2.00
C PHE A 272 -8.21 -24.53 0.76
N SER A 273 -7.59 -25.69 0.94
CA SER A 273 -7.34 -26.68 -0.10
C SER A 273 -7.98 -28.01 0.27
N ASN A 274 -8.48 -28.70 -0.74
CA ASN A 274 -9.26 -29.93 -0.61
C ASN A 274 -8.40 -31.19 -0.69
N LYS A 275 -7.23 -31.19 -0.04
CA LYS A 275 -6.32 -32.33 -0.11
C LYS A 275 -7.03 -33.67 0.16
#